data_AF-A0A2T9KBZ2-F1
#
_entry.id   AF-A0A2T9KBZ2-F1
#
_cell.length_a   1.000
_cell.length_b   1.000
_cell.length_c   1.000
_cell.angle_alpha   90.00
_cell.angle_beta   90.00
_cell.angle_gamma   90.00
#
_symmetry.space_group_name_H-M   'P 1'
#
loop_
_entity.id
_entity.type
_entity.pdbx_description
1 polymer ?
#
loop_
_entity_poly.entity_id
_entity_poly.type
_entity_poly.pdbx_seq_one_letter_code
_entity_poly.pdbx_strand_id
1 'polypeptide(L)'
;MSQTAAEATQDWADKAEQRVLDEALRLSPRLGWNAGLVRAAAAAAQLSPGETDLLLPQGPRDLAAILARRHDAKAMESLAKLDPAALKIRQKIREGVVARIDAAAHDSEAVRRWAAFLAFPTNLPLALSLLWESADQLWRWAGDVATDENHYSKRAILSGILVSTLAVDLASGRESALKHLDARIEGVMAFEKWKAGVKAPNLAAEFLTALAKMRYARG
;
A
#
# COMPACT_ATOMS: atom_id res chain seq x y z
N MET A 1 9.60 -23.74 -28.80
CA MET A 1 10.77 -23.26 -28.03
C MET A 1 10.54 -21.91 -27.34
N SER A 2 9.31 -21.36 -27.26
CA SER A 2 9.10 -19.99 -26.77
C SER A 2 8.77 -19.83 -25.28
N GLN A 3 8.18 -20.83 -24.62
CA GLN A 3 7.71 -20.66 -23.24
C GLN A 3 8.84 -20.82 -22.20
N THR A 4 9.67 -21.85 -22.37
CA THR A 4 10.81 -22.13 -21.47
C THR A 4 11.89 -21.04 -21.51
N ALA A 5 12.11 -20.41 -22.66
CA ALA A 5 13.06 -19.31 -22.78
C ALA A 5 12.54 -18.03 -22.10
N ALA A 6 11.24 -17.73 -22.24
CA ALA A 6 10.61 -16.58 -21.58
C ALA A 6 10.60 -16.75 -20.06
N GLU A 7 10.28 -17.95 -19.56
CA GLU A 7 10.33 -18.29 -18.13
C GLU A 7 11.75 -18.16 -17.57
N ALA A 8 12.77 -18.66 -18.29
CA ALA A 8 14.17 -18.52 -17.88
C ALA A 8 14.65 -17.06 -17.85
N THR A 9 14.21 -16.24 -18.82
CA THR A 9 14.50 -14.80 -18.83
C THR A 9 13.84 -14.07 -17.66
N GLN A 10 12.59 -14.41 -17.34
CA GLN A 10 11.89 -13.83 -16.20
C GLN A 10 12.56 -14.21 -14.87
N ASP A 11 12.91 -15.48 -14.69
CA ASP A 11 13.61 -15.96 -13.48
C ASP A 11 14.97 -15.27 -13.29
N TRP A 12 15.72 -15.04 -14.38
CA TRP A 12 16.95 -14.25 -14.32
C TRP A 12 16.68 -12.80 -13.88
N ALA A 13 15.68 -12.16 -14.47
CA ALA A 13 15.34 -10.76 -14.19
C ALA A 13 14.93 -10.59 -12.72
N ASP A 14 14.03 -11.44 -12.23
CA ASP A 14 13.57 -11.43 -10.85
C ASP A 14 14.77 -11.60 -9.89
N LYS A 15 15.65 -12.55 -10.14
CA LYS A 15 16.88 -12.74 -9.34
C LYS A 15 17.81 -11.53 -9.40
N ALA A 16 17.95 -10.90 -10.55
CA ALA A 16 18.78 -9.71 -10.72
C ALA A 16 18.20 -8.52 -9.94
N GLU A 17 16.89 -8.27 -10.06
CA GLU A 17 16.17 -7.25 -9.29
C GLU A 17 16.37 -7.43 -7.79
N GLN A 18 16.23 -8.66 -7.28
CA GLN A 18 16.42 -8.93 -5.86
C GLN A 18 17.87 -8.67 -5.40
N ARG A 19 18.88 -9.06 -6.19
CA ARG A 19 20.30 -8.75 -5.88
C ARG A 19 20.56 -7.25 -5.83
N VAL A 20 20.03 -6.50 -6.80
CA VAL A 20 20.15 -5.03 -6.83
C VAL A 20 19.46 -4.42 -5.62
N LEU A 21 18.28 -4.91 -5.25
CA LEU A 21 17.56 -4.41 -4.09
C LEU A 21 18.32 -4.69 -2.79
N ASP A 22 18.93 -5.86 -2.61
CA ASP A 22 19.73 -6.18 -1.42
C ASP A 22 20.90 -5.19 -1.25
N GLU A 23 21.62 -4.90 -2.34
CA GLU A 23 22.69 -3.89 -2.33
C GLU A 23 22.14 -2.47 -2.09
N ALA A 24 20.99 -2.14 -2.68
CA ALA A 24 20.35 -0.85 -2.46
C ALA A 24 19.94 -0.64 -1.01
N LEU A 25 19.37 -1.66 -0.35
CA LEU A 25 18.99 -1.59 1.07
C LEU A 25 20.22 -1.26 1.93
N ARG A 26 21.35 -1.94 1.68
CA ARG A 26 22.63 -1.70 2.37
C ARG A 26 23.21 -0.31 2.12
N LEU A 27 23.07 0.23 0.91
CA LEU A 27 23.68 1.50 0.50
C LEU A 27 22.81 2.74 0.74
N SER A 28 21.48 2.57 0.81
CA SER A 28 20.51 3.68 0.89
C SER A 28 20.63 4.58 2.13
N PRO A 29 21.04 4.11 3.33
CA PRO A 29 21.30 5.00 4.47
C PRO A 29 22.31 6.10 4.17
N ARG A 30 23.33 5.80 3.35
CA ARG A 30 24.37 6.76 2.99
C ARG A 30 24.03 7.53 1.73
N LEU A 31 23.53 6.85 0.68
CA LEU A 31 23.33 7.47 -0.63
C LEU A 31 21.97 8.16 -0.80
N GLY A 32 21.00 7.87 0.09
CA GLY A 32 19.61 8.23 -0.12
C GLY A 32 18.96 7.40 -1.23
N TRP A 33 17.70 7.69 -1.57
CA TRP A 33 16.96 6.98 -2.60
C TRP A 33 16.90 7.82 -3.88
N ASN A 34 17.82 7.58 -4.82
CA ASN A 34 18.00 8.36 -6.05
C ASN A 34 18.75 7.57 -7.13
N ALA A 35 18.98 8.18 -8.30
CA ALA A 35 19.67 7.51 -9.42
C ALA A 35 21.12 7.08 -9.07
N GLY A 36 21.79 7.80 -8.17
CA GLY A 36 23.11 7.42 -7.66
C GLY A 36 23.07 6.12 -6.85
N LEU A 37 22.04 5.91 -6.03
CA LEU A 37 21.82 4.64 -5.33
C LEU A 37 21.66 3.50 -6.33
N VAL A 38 20.82 3.67 -7.36
CA VAL A 38 20.56 2.63 -8.36
C VAL A 38 21.85 2.21 -9.06
N ARG A 39 22.63 3.18 -9.56
CA ARG A 39 23.91 2.88 -10.22
C ARG A 39 24.89 2.17 -9.29
N ALA A 40 24.98 2.61 -8.03
CA ALA A 40 25.89 2.00 -7.05
C ALA A 40 25.46 0.58 -6.67
N ALA A 41 24.16 0.36 -6.47
CA ALA A 41 23.60 -0.94 -6.14
C ALA A 41 23.72 -1.93 -7.30
N ALA A 42 23.45 -1.48 -8.53
CA ALA A 42 23.59 -2.31 -9.73
C ALA A 42 25.05 -2.70 -10.00
N ALA A 43 25.99 -1.75 -9.84
CA ALA A 43 27.41 -2.05 -9.93
C ALA A 43 27.86 -3.05 -8.85
N ALA A 44 27.37 -2.90 -7.61
CA ALA A 44 27.66 -3.85 -6.53
C ALA A 44 27.06 -5.24 -6.78
N ALA A 45 25.90 -5.30 -7.46
CA ALA A 45 25.26 -6.53 -7.92
C ALA A 45 25.87 -7.09 -9.22
N GLN A 46 26.96 -6.49 -9.72
CA GLN A 46 27.71 -6.90 -10.92
C GLN A 46 26.93 -6.75 -12.24
N LEU A 47 26.02 -5.78 -12.32
CA LEU A 47 25.36 -5.39 -13.57
C LEU A 47 26.13 -4.27 -14.26
N SER A 48 26.23 -4.36 -15.59
CA SER A 48 26.67 -3.26 -16.45
C SER A 48 25.61 -2.13 -16.51
N PRO A 49 25.98 -0.92 -16.96
CA PRO A 49 25.00 0.16 -17.17
C PRO A 49 23.87 -0.22 -18.11
N GLY A 50 24.19 -0.93 -19.21
CA GLY A 50 23.16 -1.37 -20.18
C GLY A 50 22.19 -2.40 -19.58
N GLU A 51 22.68 -3.36 -18.80
CA GLU A 51 21.81 -4.29 -18.07
C GLU A 51 20.98 -3.57 -17.00
N THR A 52 21.55 -2.55 -16.36
CA THR A 52 20.84 -1.74 -15.36
C THR A 52 19.69 -0.97 -15.99
N ASP A 53 19.91 -0.34 -17.14
CA ASP A 53 18.88 0.42 -17.86
C ASP A 53 17.78 -0.50 -18.42
N LEU A 54 18.13 -1.73 -18.80
CA LEU A 54 17.16 -2.76 -19.19
C LEU A 54 16.34 -3.26 -18.00
N LEU A 55 16.97 -3.47 -16.84
CA LEU A 55 16.33 -4.00 -15.64
C LEU A 55 15.46 -2.95 -14.92
N LEU A 56 15.94 -1.70 -14.85
CA LEU A 56 15.34 -0.60 -14.11
C LEU A 56 15.20 0.64 -15.02
N PRO A 57 14.37 0.60 -16.07
CA PRO A 57 14.24 1.69 -17.05
C PRO A 57 13.76 3.03 -16.45
N GLN A 58 13.04 3.01 -15.33
CA GLN A 58 12.63 4.18 -14.54
C GLN A 58 13.51 4.39 -13.29
N GLY A 59 14.61 3.63 -13.20
CA GLY A 59 15.64 3.73 -12.18
C GLY A 59 15.08 3.66 -10.75
N PRO A 60 15.17 4.74 -9.94
CA PRO A 60 14.78 4.69 -8.53
C PRO A 60 13.30 4.37 -8.30
N ARG A 61 12.44 4.62 -9.30
CA ARG A 61 11.01 4.33 -9.24
C ARG A 61 10.76 2.82 -9.32
N ASP A 62 11.43 2.12 -10.23
CA ASP A 62 11.33 0.67 -10.34
C ASP A 62 11.88 0.00 -9.09
N LEU A 63 13.05 0.45 -8.62
CA LEU A 63 13.61 -0.04 -7.36
C LEU A 63 12.63 0.17 -6.18
N ALA A 64 11.90 1.28 -6.15
CA ALA A 64 10.92 1.56 -5.11
C ALA A 64 9.73 0.61 -5.18
N ALA A 65 9.28 0.26 -6.38
CA ALA A 65 8.23 -0.73 -6.60
C ALA A 65 8.67 -2.14 -6.19
N ILE A 66 9.90 -2.54 -6.52
CA ILE A 66 10.46 -3.84 -6.13
C ILE A 66 10.49 -3.97 -4.60
N LEU A 67 10.93 -2.93 -3.88
CA LEU A 67 10.91 -2.95 -2.40
C LEU A 67 9.50 -3.08 -1.83
N ALA A 68 8.55 -2.31 -2.38
CA ALA A 68 7.16 -2.35 -1.94
C ALA A 68 6.56 -3.75 -2.08
N ARG A 69 6.77 -4.38 -3.24
CA ARG A 69 6.28 -5.74 -3.56
C ARG A 69 6.98 -6.81 -2.74
N ARG A 70 8.28 -6.68 -2.47
CA ARG A 70 9.00 -7.57 -1.55
C ARG A 70 8.39 -7.54 -0.15
N HIS A 71 8.06 -6.36 0.36
CA HIS A 71 7.40 -6.26 1.66
C HIS A 71 5.97 -6.79 1.65
N ASP A 72 5.22 -6.59 0.57
CA ASP A 72 3.88 -7.20 0.42
C ASP A 72 3.98 -8.73 0.43
N ALA A 73 4.93 -9.31 -0.30
CA ALA A 73 5.18 -10.76 -0.31
C ALA A 73 5.52 -11.28 1.10
N LYS A 74 6.44 -10.61 1.82
CA LYS A 74 6.77 -10.96 3.21
C LYS A 74 5.57 -10.85 4.15
N ALA A 75 4.73 -9.83 3.97
CA ALA A 75 3.50 -9.69 4.74
C ALA A 75 2.57 -10.88 4.46
N MET A 76 2.41 -11.25 3.19
CA MET A 76 1.59 -12.38 2.79
C MET A 76 2.11 -13.73 3.32
N GLU A 77 3.42 -13.94 3.35
CA GLU A 77 4.03 -15.12 3.99
C GLU A 77 3.70 -15.22 5.49
N SER A 78 3.68 -14.08 6.19
CA SER A 78 3.27 -14.04 7.60
C SER A 78 1.79 -14.36 7.76
N LEU A 79 0.94 -13.74 6.92
CA LEU A 79 -0.51 -13.88 6.95
C LEU A 79 -1.00 -15.27 6.52
N ALA A 80 -0.23 -16.01 5.72
CA ALA A 80 -0.54 -17.38 5.32
C ALA A 80 -0.60 -18.36 6.51
N LYS A 81 -0.05 -17.98 7.67
CA LYS A 81 -0.08 -18.76 8.92
C LYS A 81 -1.39 -18.60 9.68
N LEU A 82 -2.24 -17.66 9.27
CA LEU A 82 -3.52 -17.35 9.90
C LEU A 82 -4.67 -17.84 9.01
N ASP A 83 -5.74 -18.34 9.63
CA ASP A 83 -6.99 -18.58 8.92
C ASP A 83 -7.83 -17.29 8.90
N PRO A 84 -7.96 -16.60 7.75
CA PRO A 84 -8.77 -15.40 7.66
C PRO A 84 -10.26 -15.70 7.89
N ALA A 85 -10.76 -16.92 7.69
CA ALA A 85 -12.17 -17.25 7.92
C ALA A 85 -12.52 -17.26 9.42
N ALA A 86 -11.56 -17.60 10.29
CA ALA A 86 -11.71 -17.59 11.74
C ALA A 86 -11.69 -16.17 12.35
N LEU A 87 -11.28 -15.15 11.60
CA LEU A 87 -11.08 -13.79 12.10
C LEU A 87 -12.26 -12.87 11.78
N LYS A 88 -12.59 -11.97 12.72
CA LYS A 88 -13.52 -10.86 12.45
C LYS A 88 -12.84 -9.84 11.53
N ILE A 89 -13.62 -9.11 10.73
CA ILE A 89 -13.06 -8.17 9.74
C ILE A 89 -12.08 -7.15 10.33
N ARG A 90 -12.33 -6.65 11.56
CA ARG A 90 -11.42 -5.74 12.26
C ARG A 90 -10.06 -6.39 12.53
N GLN A 91 -10.07 -7.65 12.95
CA GLN A 91 -8.84 -8.42 13.19
C GLN A 91 -8.11 -8.65 11.87
N LYS A 92 -8.83 -9.01 10.78
CA LYS A 92 -8.21 -9.15 9.46
C LYS A 92 -7.48 -7.87 9.04
N ILE A 93 -8.15 -6.72 9.11
CA ILE A 93 -7.52 -5.44 8.76
C ILE A 93 -6.30 -5.17 9.64
N ARG A 94 -6.43 -5.39 10.95
CA ARG A 94 -5.33 -5.18 11.90
C ARG A 94 -4.13 -6.06 11.60
N GLU A 95 -4.32 -7.38 11.51
CA GLU A 95 -3.25 -8.33 11.21
C GLU A 95 -2.60 -8.04 9.85
N GLY A 96 -3.40 -7.71 8.84
CA GLY A 96 -2.89 -7.34 7.51
C GLY A 96 -1.98 -6.11 7.54
N VAL A 97 -2.41 -5.04 8.23
CA VAL A 97 -1.59 -3.83 8.36
C VAL A 97 -0.35 -4.10 9.21
N VAL A 98 -0.49 -4.81 10.34
CA VAL A 98 0.65 -5.17 11.21
C VAL A 98 1.69 -5.97 10.43
N ALA A 99 1.28 -7.01 9.70
CA ALA A 99 2.20 -7.82 8.89
C ALA A 99 2.96 -6.97 7.86
N ARG A 100 2.29 -5.97 7.25
CA ARG A 100 2.94 -5.11 6.26
C ARG A 100 3.90 -4.09 6.87
N ILE A 101 3.59 -3.57 8.07
CA ILE A 101 4.49 -2.69 8.82
C ILE A 101 5.69 -3.48 9.37
N ASP A 102 5.48 -4.72 9.82
CA ASP A 102 6.56 -5.63 10.24
C ASP A 102 7.52 -5.93 9.10
N ALA A 103 6.98 -6.25 7.92
CA ALA A 103 7.79 -6.45 6.71
C ALA A 103 8.68 -5.23 6.40
N ALA A 104 8.15 -4.01 6.57
CA ALA A 104 8.90 -2.77 6.37
C ALA A 104 9.95 -2.51 7.45
N ALA A 105 9.67 -2.88 8.70
CA ALA A 105 10.54 -2.58 9.83
C ALA A 105 11.89 -3.30 9.76
N HIS A 106 11.95 -4.45 9.08
CA HIS A 106 13.21 -5.13 8.76
C HIS A 106 14.21 -4.25 8.00
N ASP A 107 13.70 -3.27 7.25
CA ASP A 107 14.47 -2.37 6.39
C ASP A 107 14.34 -0.90 6.85
N SER A 108 14.11 -0.65 8.15
CA SER A 108 13.66 0.65 8.70
C SER A 108 14.46 1.88 8.23
N GLU A 109 15.78 1.81 8.17
CA GLU A 109 16.63 2.92 7.74
C GLU A 109 16.49 3.22 6.24
N ALA A 110 16.41 2.17 5.41
CA ALA A 110 16.15 2.28 3.98
C ALA A 110 14.72 2.76 3.70
N VAL A 111 13.74 2.25 4.45
CA VAL A 111 12.32 2.62 4.34
C VAL A 111 12.11 4.11 4.60
N ARG A 112 12.87 4.72 5.53
CA ARG A 112 12.81 6.18 5.74
C ARG A 112 13.21 6.96 4.48
N ARG A 113 14.24 6.51 3.76
CA ARG A 113 14.71 7.15 2.51
C ARG A 113 13.76 6.88 1.35
N TRP A 114 13.27 5.66 1.25
CA TRP A 114 12.25 5.24 0.28
C TRP A 114 10.95 6.02 0.43
N ALA A 115 10.44 6.15 1.66
CA ALA A 115 9.21 6.89 1.96
C ALA A 115 9.37 8.38 1.63
N ALA A 116 10.52 8.98 1.98
CA ALA A 116 10.82 10.36 1.61
C ALA A 116 10.86 10.55 0.08
N PHE A 117 11.44 9.62 -0.67
CA PHE A 117 11.44 9.65 -2.13
C PHE A 117 10.02 9.57 -2.71
N LEU A 118 9.18 8.65 -2.22
CA LEU A 118 7.81 8.50 -2.70
C LEU A 118 6.89 9.67 -2.33
N ALA A 119 7.21 10.40 -1.26
CA ALA A 119 6.46 11.59 -0.85
C ALA A 119 6.64 12.80 -1.78
N PHE A 120 7.64 12.78 -2.68
CA PHE A 120 7.78 13.84 -3.69
C PHE A 120 6.58 13.84 -4.67
N PRO A 121 6.05 15.02 -5.05
CA PRO A 121 4.86 15.10 -5.92
C PRO A 121 4.97 14.33 -7.24
N THR A 122 6.16 14.29 -7.83
CA THR A 122 6.44 13.55 -9.07
C THR A 122 6.36 12.02 -8.90
N ASN A 123 6.48 11.53 -7.68
CA ASN A 123 6.39 10.12 -7.32
C ASN A 123 5.03 9.72 -6.74
N LEU A 124 4.14 10.67 -6.47
CA LEU A 124 2.84 10.41 -5.87
C LEU A 124 1.98 9.41 -6.67
N PRO A 125 1.90 9.45 -8.02
CA PRO A 125 1.16 8.44 -8.77
C PRO A 125 1.67 7.01 -8.54
N LEU A 126 3.00 6.84 -8.44
CA LEU A 126 3.60 5.54 -8.12
C LEU A 126 3.27 5.13 -6.68
N ALA A 127 3.43 6.04 -5.73
CA ALA A 127 3.13 5.77 -4.32
C ALA A 127 1.67 5.30 -4.13
N LEU A 128 0.72 5.96 -4.81
CA LEU A 128 -0.69 5.58 -4.78
C LEU A 128 -0.95 4.21 -5.42
N SER A 129 -0.30 3.89 -6.55
CA SER A 129 -0.38 2.57 -7.18
C SER A 129 0.11 1.47 -6.24
N LEU A 130 1.27 1.67 -5.61
CA LEU A 130 1.85 0.70 -4.69
C LEU A 130 0.96 0.50 -3.44
N LEU A 131 0.44 1.58 -2.86
CA LEU A 131 -0.50 1.49 -1.74
C LEU A 131 -1.81 0.78 -2.12
N TRP A 132 -2.28 0.96 -3.36
CA TRP A 132 -3.43 0.26 -3.88
C TRP A 132 -3.15 -1.24 -4.05
N GLU A 133 -2.01 -1.59 -4.66
CA GLU A 133 -1.54 -2.98 -4.81
C GLU A 133 -1.45 -3.69 -3.46
N SER A 134 -0.87 -3.05 -2.44
CA SER A 134 -0.79 -3.61 -1.09
C SER A 134 -2.19 -3.79 -0.47
N ALA A 135 -3.04 -2.77 -0.54
CA ALA A 135 -4.40 -2.82 0.01
C ALA A 135 -5.25 -3.91 -0.67
N ASP A 136 -5.13 -4.06 -1.98
CA ASP A 136 -5.83 -5.08 -2.77
C ASP A 136 -5.42 -6.50 -2.36
N GLN A 137 -4.11 -6.77 -2.18
CA GLN A 137 -3.61 -8.06 -1.69
C GLN A 137 -4.14 -8.39 -0.29
N LEU A 138 -4.09 -7.43 0.64
CA LEU A 138 -4.60 -7.63 2.01
C LEU A 138 -6.11 -7.89 2.02
N TRP A 139 -6.89 -7.20 1.18
CA TRP A 139 -8.33 -7.44 1.06
C TRP A 139 -8.65 -8.80 0.44
N ARG A 140 -7.90 -9.24 -0.58
CA ARG A 140 -8.03 -10.59 -1.13
C ARG A 140 -7.73 -11.65 -0.07
N TRP A 141 -6.66 -11.49 0.70
CA TRP A 141 -6.37 -12.39 1.84
C TRP A 141 -7.49 -12.38 2.87
N ALA A 142 -8.10 -11.22 3.14
CA ALA A 142 -9.23 -11.10 4.06
C ALA A 142 -10.53 -11.77 3.55
N GLY A 143 -10.56 -12.27 2.31
CA GLY A 143 -11.70 -12.92 1.67
C GLY A 143 -12.64 -11.97 0.91
N ASP A 144 -12.18 -10.77 0.55
CA ASP A 144 -12.95 -9.84 -0.28
C ASP A 144 -13.06 -10.33 -1.73
N VAL A 145 -14.29 -10.50 -2.20
CA VAL A 145 -14.63 -10.85 -3.59
C VAL A 145 -15.41 -9.72 -4.30
N ALA A 146 -15.53 -8.56 -3.65
CA ALA A 146 -16.29 -7.44 -4.20
C ALA A 146 -15.63 -6.86 -5.45
N THR A 147 -16.45 -6.59 -6.47
CA THR A 147 -16.04 -5.95 -7.75
C THR A 147 -16.82 -4.66 -8.02
N ASP A 148 -17.58 -4.16 -7.04
CA ASP A 148 -18.48 -3.01 -7.11
C ASP A 148 -17.89 -1.78 -6.40
N GLU A 149 -18.69 -0.75 -6.10
CA GLU A 149 -18.23 0.45 -5.37
C GLU A 149 -17.55 0.15 -4.02
N ASN A 150 -17.92 -0.97 -3.39
CA ASN A 150 -17.31 -1.44 -2.16
C ASN A 150 -15.85 -1.85 -2.38
N HIS A 151 -15.51 -2.39 -3.56
CA HIS A 151 -14.14 -2.71 -3.96
C HIS A 151 -13.22 -1.49 -3.82
N TYR A 152 -13.65 -0.36 -4.40
CA TYR A 152 -12.86 0.86 -4.46
C TYR A 152 -12.74 1.53 -3.10
N SER A 153 -13.86 1.68 -2.39
CA SER A 153 -13.90 2.33 -1.08
C SER A 153 -13.03 1.60 -0.06
N LYS A 154 -13.10 0.27 -0.01
CA LYS A 154 -12.29 -0.58 0.89
C LYS A 154 -10.80 -0.39 0.67
N ARG A 155 -10.35 -0.39 -0.59
CA ARG A 155 -8.93 -0.24 -0.95
C ARG A 155 -8.44 1.16 -0.64
N ALA A 156 -9.19 2.20 -1.02
CA ALA A 156 -8.84 3.58 -0.71
C ALA A 156 -8.68 3.82 0.81
N ILE A 157 -9.62 3.33 1.62
CA ILE A 157 -9.56 3.45 3.09
C ILE A 157 -8.33 2.70 3.63
N LEU A 158 -8.10 1.45 3.19
CA LEU A 158 -6.98 0.65 3.67
C LEU A 158 -5.62 1.24 3.24
N SER A 159 -5.50 1.77 2.03
CA SER A 159 -4.31 2.52 1.58
C SER A 159 -4.02 3.70 2.51
N GLY A 160 -5.04 4.45 2.91
CA GLY A 160 -4.92 5.55 3.88
C GLY A 160 -4.48 5.09 5.27
N ILE A 161 -4.98 3.94 5.73
CA ILE A 161 -4.53 3.33 7.00
C ILE A 161 -3.06 2.90 6.90
N LEU A 162 -2.67 2.19 5.83
CA LEU A 162 -1.30 1.73 5.62
C LEU A 162 -0.29 2.89 5.64
N VAL A 163 -0.53 3.92 4.83
CA VAL A 163 0.42 5.04 4.71
C VAL A 163 0.52 5.84 6.01
N SER A 164 -0.61 6.07 6.70
CA SER A 164 -0.60 6.83 7.96
C SER A 164 0.02 6.04 9.11
N THR A 165 -0.25 4.74 9.21
CA THR A 165 0.39 3.87 10.21
C THR A 165 1.89 3.76 9.99
N LEU A 166 2.36 3.60 8.74
CA LEU A 166 3.79 3.61 8.42
C LEU A 166 4.44 4.95 8.77
N ALA A 167 3.79 6.06 8.45
CA ALA A 167 4.31 7.38 8.79
C ALA A 167 4.47 7.56 10.30
N VAL A 168 3.48 7.11 11.09
CA VAL A 168 3.55 7.16 12.57
C VAL A 168 4.64 6.22 13.10
N ASP A 169 4.81 5.02 12.53
CA ASP A 169 5.88 4.08 12.93
C ASP A 169 7.27 4.71 12.72
N LEU A 170 7.49 5.32 11.56
CA LEU A 170 8.75 5.98 11.22
C LEU A 170 9.03 7.24 12.07
N ALA A 171 7.99 7.96 12.50
CA ALA A 171 8.12 9.22 13.22
C ALA A 171 8.11 9.06 14.75
N SER A 172 7.35 8.10 15.26
CA SER A 172 6.99 7.99 16.68
C SER A 172 7.06 6.56 17.23
N GLY A 173 7.53 5.61 16.43
CA GLY A 173 7.80 4.23 16.83
C GLY A 173 6.57 3.33 16.86
N ARG A 174 6.85 2.04 17.10
CA ARG A 174 5.88 0.95 16.95
C ARG A 174 4.65 1.09 17.83
N GLU A 175 4.83 1.43 19.10
CA GLU A 175 3.72 1.53 20.04
C GLU A 175 2.70 2.60 19.60
N SER A 176 3.19 3.76 19.18
CA SER A 176 2.38 4.85 18.63
C SER A 176 1.65 4.43 17.36
N ALA A 177 2.33 3.70 16.48
CA ALA A 177 1.75 3.20 15.23
C ALA A 177 0.60 2.20 15.48
N LEU A 178 0.75 1.28 16.43
CA LEU A 178 -0.30 0.33 16.78
C LEU A 178 -1.51 1.03 17.41
N LYS A 179 -1.29 2.00 18.31
CA LYS A 179 -2.36 2.83 18.87
C LYS A 179 -3.11 3.60 17.78
N HIS A 180 -2.37 4.19 16.83
CA HIS A 180 -2.95 4.89 15.68
C HIS A 180 -3.77 3.94 14.81
N LEU A 181 -3.24 2.76 14.48
CA LEU A 181 -3.94 1.73 13.71
C LEU A 181 -5.27 1.34 14.36
N ASP A 182 -5.25 1.03 15.66
CA ASP A 182 -6.45 0.62 16.40
C ASP A 182 -7.51 1.74 16.38
N ALA A 183 -7.10 3.00 16.57
CA ALA A 183 -7.99 4.16 16.45
C ALA A 183 -8.55 4.36 15.03
N ARG A 184 -7.74 4.13 13.99
CA ARG A 184 -8.19 4.21 12.59
C ARG A 184 -9.23 3.15 12.27
N ILE A 185 -9.02 1.91 12.74
CA ILE A 185 -9.97 0.81 12.55
C ILE A 185 -11.30 1.12 13.24
N GLU A 186 -11.28 1.58 14.49
CA GLU A 186 -12.52 1.96 15.20
C GLU A 186 -13.24 3.14 14.51
N GLY A 187 -12.50 4.11 13.97
CA GLY A 187 -13.07 5.20 13.18
C GLY A 187 -13.83 4.72 11.93
N VAL A 188 -13.28 3.73 11.21
CA VAL A 188 -13.97 3.12 10.05
C VAL A 188 -15.24 2.39 10.50
N MET A 189 -15.18 1.65 11.60
CA MET A 189 -16.35 0.93 12.12
C MET A 189 -17.45 1.87 12.60
N ALA A 190 -17.09 2.99 13.22
CA ALA A 190 -18.03 4.03 13.63
C ALA A 190 -18.70 4.69 12.41
N PHE A 191 -17.92 4.98 11.36
CA PHE A 191 -18.43 5.56 10.11
C PHE A 191 -19.43 4.62 9.41
N GLU A 192 -19.12 3.32 9.31
CA GLU A 192 -20.05 2.35 8.71
C GLU A 192 -21.32 2.14 9.54
N LYS A 193 -21.22 2.16 10.88
CA LYS A 193 -22.40 2.17 11.76
C LYS A 193 -23.25 3.41 11.58
N TRP A 194 -22.62 4.58 11.46
CA TRP A 194 -23.33 5.83 11.19
C TRP A 194 -24.05 5.77 9.84
N LYS A 195 -23.38 5.36 8.75
CA LYS A 195 -24.02 5.15 7.45
C LYS A 195 -25.21 4.20 7.50
N ALA A 196 -25.11 3.09 8.23
CA ALA A 196 -26.19 2.14 8.39
C ALA A 196 -27.34 2.66 9.28
N GLY A 197 -27.03 3.51 10.27
CA GLY A 197 -28.00 4.15 11.16
C GLY A 197 -28.71 5.35 10.52
N VAL A 198 -28.08 5.97 9.52
CA VAL A 198 -28.72 6.95 8.63
C VAL A 198 -29.58 6.14 7.65
N LYS A 199 -30.84 5.86 8.02
CA LYS A 199 -31.88 5.76 7.00
C LYS A 199 -31.78 7.05 6.21
N ALA A 200 -31.55 6.99 4.90
CA ALA A 200 -31.58 8.17 4.04
C ALA A 200 -32.78 9.00 4.49
N PRO A 201 -32.58 10.15 5.15
CA PRO A 201 -33.72 10.93 5.54
C PRO A 201 -34.39 11.25 4.23
N ASN A 202 -35.71 11.35 4.27
CA ASN A 202 -36.51 11.84 3.17
C ASN A 202 -36.13 13.31 2.86
N LEU A 203 -34.92 13.78 3.17
CA LEU A 203 -34.40 15.13 3.09
C LEU A 203 -34.61 15.72 1.71
N ALA A 204 -34.41 14.94 0.64
CA ALA A 204 -34.74 15.38 -0.71
C ALA A 204 -36.26 15.54 -0.89
N ALA A 205 -37.07 14.60 -0.40
CA ALA A 205 -38.52 14.71 -0.44
C ALA A 205 -39.08 15.81 0.48
N GLU A 206 -38.48 16.06 1.64
CA GLU A 206 -38.83 17.08 2.62
C GLU A 206 -38.41 18.47 2.13
N PHE A 207 -37.24 18.59 1.49
CA PHE A 207 -36.86 19.81 0.76
C PHE A 207 -37.79 20.08 -0.41
N LEU A 208 -38.13 19.06 -1.21
CA LEU A 208 -39.07 19.21 -2.32
C LEU A 208 -40.49 19.57 -1.82
N THR A 209 -40.91 19.01 -0.70
CA THR A 209 -42.21 19.32 -0.07
C THR A 209 -42.21 20.72 0.54
N ALA A 210 -41.10 21.16 1.13
CA ALA A 210 -40.92 22.52 1.64
C ALA A 210 -40.91 23.57 0.51
N LEU A 211 -40.21 23.28 -0.60
CA LEU A 211 -40.19 24.12 -1.79
C LEU A 211 -41.56 24.16 -2.49
N ALA A 212 -42.28 23.03 -2.54
CA ALA A 212 -43.64 22.97 -3.06
C ALA A 212 -44.60 23.81 -2.20
N LYS A 213 -44.55 23.69 -0.87
CA LYS A 213 -45.36 24.52 0.04
C LYS A 213 -45.07 26.00 -0.11
N MET A 214 -43.81 26.41 -0.27
CA MET A 214 -43.47 27.82 -0.54
C MET A 214 -43.98 28.31 -1.90
N ARG A 215 -44.12 27.42 -2.89
CA ARG A 215 -44.63 27.78 -4.21
C ARG A 215 -46.16 27.92 -4.26
N TYR A 216 -46.89 27.20 -3.42
CA TYR A 216 -48.36 27.20 -3.40
C TYR A 216 -49.00 27.95 -2.21
N ALA A 217 -48.21 28.44 -1.24
CA ALA A 217 -48.72 29.20 -0.08
C ALA A 217 -48.92 30.71 -0.33
N ARG A 218 -48.99 31.15 -1.60
CA ARG A 218 -49.55 32.46 -1.99
C ARG A 218 -50.74 32.23 -2.90
N GLY A 219 -51.85 31.85 -2.29
CA GLY A 219 -53.21 31.89 -2.85
C GLY A 219 -54.12 32.46 -1.79
#